data_AF-A0A933F118-F1
#
_entry.id   AF-A0A933F118-F1
#
_cell.length_a   1.000
_cell.length_b   1.000
_cell.length_c   1.000
_cell.angle_alpha   90.00
_cell.angle_beta   90.00
_cell.angle_gamma   90.00
#
_symmetry.space_group_name_H-M   'P 1'
#
loop_
_entity.id
_entity.type
_entity.pdbx_description
1 polymer ?
#
loop_
_entity_poly.entity_id
_entity_poly.type
_entity_poly.pdbx_seq_one_letter_code
_entity_poly.pdbx_strand_id
1 'polypeptide(L)'
;MKNLLIKIEISVTSAAFQWGLAGLLLSFSAVELGSENVTLTTYYPAPSGVYTKMITTGQTILARDGGNVGIGTGPTAPAVTLDVNGTIRGTLVQNPTYAP
;
A
#
# COMPACT_ATOMS: atom_id res chain seq x y z
N MET A 1 -23.51 -25.43 -55.08
CA MET A 1 -22.58 -25.36 -53.94
C MET A 1 -23.31 -25.92 -52.72
N LYS A 2 -22.88 -27.05 -52.16
CA LYS A 2 -23.55 -27.68 -51.00
C LYS A 2 -22.91 -27.13 -49.71
N ASN A 3 -23.72 -26.64 -48.78
CA ASN A 3 -23.28 -26.17 -47.47
C ASN A 3 -22.95 -27.38 -46.58
N LEU A 4 -21.72 -27.45 -46.09
CA LEU A 4 -21.27 -28.46 -45.13
C LEU A 4 -21.49 -27.92 -43.72
N LEU A 5 -22.37 -28.57 -42.96
CA LEU A 5 -22.59 -28.28 -41.55
C LEU A 5 -21.81 -29.30 -40.71
N ILE A 6 -20.79 -28.84 -39.99
CA ILE A 6 -20.00 -29.67 -39.07
C ILE A 6 -20.55 -29.44 -37.65
N LYS A 7 -20.98 -30.51 -36.99
CA LYS A 7 -21.43 -30.49 -35.59
C LYS A 7 -20.35 -31.14 -34.72
N ILE A 8 -19.77 -30.38 -33.80
CA ILE A 8 -18.77 -30.86 -32.83
C ILE A 8 -19.47 -31.00 -31.48
N GLU A 9 -19.46 -32.20 -30.92
CA GLU A 9 -20.01 -32.49 -29.59
C GLU A 9 -18.84 -32.72 -28.62
N ILE A 10 -18.71 -31.83 -27.63
CA ILE A 10 -17.67 -31.89 -26.61
C ILE A 10 -18.30 -32.43 -25.33
N SER A 11 -17.82 -33.57 -24.83
CA SER A 11 -18.23 -34.13 -23.54
C SER A 11 -17.13 -33.91 -22.50
N VAL A 12 -17.42 -33.05 -21.52
CA VAL A 12 -16.51 -32.80 -20.37
C VAL A 12 -17.12 -33.44 -19.13
N THR A 13 -16.31 -34.17 -18.36
CA THR A 13 -16.74 -34.72 -17.07
C THR A 13 -16.83 -33.60 -16.03
N SER A 14 -17.75 -33.72 -15.07
CA SER A 14 -17.95 -32.69 -14.01
C SER A 14 -16.67 -32.37 -13.24
N ALA A 15 -15.83 -33.38 -13.00
CA ALA A 15 -14.52 -33.21 -12.35
C ALA A 15 -13.55 -32.39 -13.21
N ALA A 16 -13.43 -32.69 -14.51
CA ALA A 16 -12.54 -31.94 -15.41
C ALA A 16 -12.98 -30.48 -15.56
N PHE A 17 -14.29 -30.23 -15.58
CA PHE A 17 -14.83 -28.88 -15.60
C PHE A 17 -14.55 -28.11 -14.30
N GLN A 18 -14.72 -28.75 -13.14
CA GLN A 18 -14.46 -28.14 -11.84
C GLN A 18 -12.98 -27.77 -11.66
N TRP A 19 -12.05 -28.65 -12.01
CA TRP A 19 -10.62 -28.36 -11.95
C TRP A 19 -10.21 -27.30 -12.97
N GLY A 20 -10.79 -27.31 -14.17
CA GLY A 20 -10.58 -26.28 -15.17
C GLY A 20 -11.05 -24.90 -14.68
N LEU A 21 -12.23 -24.84 -14.06
CA LEU A 21 -12.78 -23.61 -13.48
C LEU A 21 -11.94 -23.13 -12.28
N ALA A 22 -11.52 -24.03 -11.40
CA ALA A 22 -10.65 -23.69 -10.27
C ALA A 22 -9.30 -23.14 -10.75
N GLY A 23 -8.68 -23.78 -11.74
CA GLY A 23 -7.44 -23.30 -12.36
C GLY A 23 -7.62 -21.92 -13.02
N LEU A 24 -8.72 -21.72 -13.73
CA LEU A 24 -9.07 -20.43 -14.33
C LEU A 24 -9.25 -19.35 -13.25
N LEU A 25 -10.02 -19.62 -12.20
CA LEU A 25 -10.25 -18.66 -11.11
C LEU A 25 -8.96 -18.29 -10.37
N LEU A 26 -8.07 -19.26 -10.15
CA LEU A 26 -6.76 -19.02 -9.53
C LEU A 26 -5.83 -18.20 -10.42
N SER A 27 -5.96 -18.31 -11.75
CA SER A 27 -5.19 -17.47 -12.68
C SER A 27 -5.63 -16.00 -12.68
N PHE A 28 -6.82 -15.68 -12.17
CA PHE A 28 -7.34 -14.32 -12.00
C PHE A 28 -7.26 -13.79 -10.56
N SER A 29 -6.91 -14.61 -9.56
CA SER A 29 -6.94 -14.21 -8.15
C SER A 29 -5.65 -13.59 -7.62
N ALA A 30 -4.57 -13.59 -8.41
CA ALA A 30 -3.31 -12.93 -8.04
C ALA A 30 -3.30 -11.45 -8.46
N VAL A 31 -4.29 -10.68 -8.03
CA VAL A 31 -4.14 -9.22 -7.98
C VAL A 31 -3.46 -8.91 -6.65
N GLU A 32 -2.27 -8.33 -6.74
CA GLU A 32 -1.47 -7.86 -5.62
C GLU A 32 -2.36 -7.08 -4.64
N LEU A 33 -2.47 -7.55 -3.39
CA LEU A 33 -3.04 -6.78 -2.27
C LEU A 33 -2.06 -5.64 -1.92
N GLY A 34 -1.81 -4.78 -2.90
CA GLY A 34 -0.93 -3.65 -2.79
C GLY A 34 -1.64 -2.56 -2.00
N SER A 35 -1.14 -2.28 -0.80
CA SER A 35 -1.20 -0.99 -0.13
C SER A 35 -2.51 -0.21 -0.35
N GLU A 36 -3.42 -0.26 0.63
CA GLU A 36 -4.54 0.67 0.68
C GLU A 36 -4.01 2.11 0.80
N ASN A 37 -3.96 2.84 -0.32
CA ASN A 37 -3.66 4.26 -0.31
C ASN A 37 -4.87 5.00 0.29
N VAL A 38 -4.85 5.20 1.61
CA VAL A 38 -5.86 5.98 2.32
C VAL A 38 -5.53 7.47 2.20
N THR A 39 -6.16 8.14 1.24
CA THR A 39 -6.04 9.60 1.09
C THR A 39 -7.00 10.29 2.05
N LEU A 40 -6.46 10.88 3.13
CA LEU A 40 -7.22 11.73 4.04
C LEU A 40 -7.34 13.14 3.44
N THR A 41 -8.53 13.50 2.94
CA THR A 41 -8.80 14.85 2.43
C THR A 41 -9.44 15.72 3.51
N THR A 42 -8.85 16.87 3.80
CA THR A 42 -9.48 17.92 4.61
C THR A 42 -10.05 18.99 3.67
N TYR A 43 -11.37 19.07 3.48
CA TYR A 43 -12.01 20.05 2.59
C TYR A 43 -12.50 21.30 3.36
N TYR A 44 -12.33 22.51 2.80
CA TYR A 44 -12.82 23.76 3.38
C TYR A 44 -14.19 24.17 2.81
N PRO A 45 -15.12 24.72 3.61
CA PRO A 45 -15.04 24.90 5.06
C PRO A 45 -15.55 23.64 5.75
N ALA A 46 -14.66 22.89 6.40
CA ALA A 46 -15.04 21.71 7.17
C ALA A 46 -15.96 22.16 8.33
N PRO A 47 -17.25 21.75 8.37
CA PRO A 47 -18.17 22.23 9.41
C PRO A 47 -17.77 21.79 10.83
N SER A 48 -16.95 20.73 10.99
CA SER A 48 -16.41 20.30 12.30
C SER A 48 -15.36 19.16 12.27
N GLY A 49 -14.85 18.75 11.11
CA GLY A 49 -13.97 17.58 10.98
C GLY A 49 -12.49 17.93 10.78
N VAL A 50 -11.85 18.61 11.73
CA VAL A 50 -10.38 18.79 11.69
C VAL A 50 -9.73 17.54 12.30
N TYR A 51 -9.25 16.64 11.44
CA TYR A 51 -8.46 15.49 11.89
C TYR A 51 -7.05 15.95 12.29
N THR A 52 -6.89 16.41 13.54
CA THR A 52 -5.61 16.87 14.10
C THR A 52 -4.70 15.73 14.55
N LYS A 53 -5.17 14.48 14.48
CA LYS A 53 -4.53 13.33 15.11
C LYS A 53 -4.70 12.06 14.28
N MET A 54 -3.58 11.43 13.95
CA MET A 54 -3.50 10.06 13.44
C MET A 54 -3.05 9.14 14.58
N ILE A 55 -3.74 8.03 14.79
CA ILE A 55 -3.37 7.01 15.79
C ILE A 55 -3.02 5.72 15.05
N THR A 56 -1.82 5.21 15.29
CA THR A 56 -1.37 3.91 14.80
C THR A 56 -1.27 2.95 15.98
N THR A 57 -1.64 1.68 15.78
CA THR A 57 -1.60 0.65 16.85
C THR A 57 -0.37 -0.26 16.75
N GLY A 58 0.24 -0.35 15.56
CA GLY A 58 1.42 -1.18 15.30
C GLY A 58 2.62 -0.38 14.80
N GLN A 59 3.45 -1.03 13.99
CA GLN A 59 4.60 -0.40 13.37
C GLN A 59 4.16 0.71 12.41
N THR A 60 4.74 1.90 12.59
CA THR A 60 4.61 3.01 11.64
C THR A 60 5.89 3.10 10.83
N ILE A 61 5.77 3.02 9.50
CA ILE A 61 6.90 3.17 8.57
C ILE A 61 6.66 4.45 7.78
N LEU A 62 7.59 5.40 7.86
CA LEU A 62 7.55 6.66 7.13
C LEU A 62 8.73 6.71 6.16
N ALA A 63 8.54 7.32 4.99
CA ALA A 63 9.56 7.43 3.94
C ALA A 63 10.17 6.06 3.52
N ARG A 64 9.32 5.04 3.36
CA ARG A 64 9.74 3.64 3.05
C ARG A 64 10.66 3.54 1.83
N ASP A 65 10.31 4.24 0.77
CA ASP A 65 11.00 4.18 -0.52
C ASP A 65 12.01 5.33 -0.68
N GLY A 66 12.34 6.03 0.42
CA GLY A 66 13.21 7.20 0.45
C GLY A 66 12.46 8.50 0.76
N GLY A 67 13.24 9.59 0.85
CA GLY A 67 12.75 10.90 1.27
C GLY A 67 12.99 11.18 2.76
N ASN A 68 12.59 12.37 3.19
CA ASN A 68 12.81 12.86 4.55
C ASN A 68 11.50 13.01 5.32
N VAL A 69 11.55 12.79 6.63
CA VAL A 69 10.42 12.98 7.54
C VAL A 69 10.62 14.30 8.30
N GLY A 70 9.66 15.21 8.15
CA GLY A 70 9.62 16.49 8.86
C GLY A 70 8.59 16.50 9.97
N ILE A 71 8.99 16.88 11.18
CA ILE A 71 8.10 17.11 12.32
C ILE A 71 8.21 18.57 12.75
N GLY A 72 7.15 19.35 12.51
CA GLY A 72 7.11 20.77 12.86
C GLY A 72 7.97 21.68 11.95
N THR A 73 8.42 21.20 10.78
CA THR A 73 9.32 21.94 9.88
C THR A 73 8.64 23.07 9.11
N GLY A 74 7.34 23.31 9.31
CA GLY A 74 6.59 24.36 8.63
C GLY A 74 6.54 24.15 7.11
N PRO A 75 6.56 25.21 6.29
CA PRO A 75 6.56 25.10 4.83
C PRO A 75 7.92 24.70 4.24
N THR A 76 8.98 24.66 5.06
CA THR A 76 10.31 24.25 4.65
C THR A 76 10.42 22.73 4.60
N ALA A 77 10.93 22.22 3.47
CA ALA A 77 11.22 20.81 3.32
C ALA A 77 12.31 20.38 4.33
N PRO A 78 12.22 19.17 4.91
CA PRO A 78 13.22 18.63 5.83
C PRO A 78 14.61 18.58 5.18
N ALA A 79 15.65 19.06 5.85
CA ALA A 79 17.01 19.13 5.30
C ALA A 79 17.78 17.79 5.41
N VAL A 80 17.38 16.95 6.35
CA VAL A 80 17.98 15.64 6.64
C VAL A 80 16.89 14.57 6.79
N THR A 81 17.28 13.30 6.83
CA THR A 81 16.34 12.16 6.82
C THR A 81 15.26 12.23 7.90
N LEU A 82 15.60 12.70 9.09
CA LEU A 82 14.66 13.05 10.16
C LEU A 82 14.96 14.47 10.65
N ASP A 83 14.07 15.41 10.36
CA ASP A 83 14.18 16.82 10.75
C ASP A 83 13.04 17.18 11.72
N VAL A 84 13.38 17.51 12.96
CA VAL A 84 12.42 17.84 14.02
C VAL A 84 12.70 19.25 14.51
N ASN A 85 11.80 20.17 14.18
CA ASN A 85 11.83 21.53 14.70
C ASN A 85 11.03 21.58 16.01
N GLY A 86 11.63 21.09 17.09
CA GLY A 86 11.00 21.04 18.41
C GLY A 86 11.72 20.12 19.39
N THR A 87 11.09 19.85 20.53
CA THR A 87 11.65 18.99 21.58
C THR A 87 11.48 17.51 21.24
N ILE A 88 12.58 16.76 21.17
CA ILE A 88 12.58 15.30 21.05
C ILE A 88 12.62 14.69 22.45
N ARG A 89 11.69 13.77 22.76
CA ARG A 89 11.76 12.91 23.95
C ARG A 89 12.07 11.49 23.50
N GLY A 90 13.32 11.07 23.67
CA GLY A 90 13.78 9.73 23.30
C GLY A 90 15.10 9.40 23.96
N THR A 91 15.48 8.12 23.89
CA THR A 91 16.80 7.66 24.31
C THR A 91 17.76 7.79 23.13
N LEU A 92 18.81 8.57 23.29
CA LEU A 92 19.90 8.61 22.31
C LEU A 92 20.68 7.30 22.42
N VAL A 93 20.65 6.51 21.34
CA VAL A 93 21.57 5.39 21.16
C VAL A 93 22.62 5.87 20.17
N GLN A 94 23.77 6.28 20.68
CA GLN A 94 24.93 6.55 19.83
C GLN A 94 25.58 5.21 19.52
N ASN A 95 25.69 4.85 18.24
CA ASN A 95 26.68 3.84 17.87
C ASN A 95 28.05 4.36 18.28
N PRO A 96 28.94 3.51 18.83
CA PRO A 96 30.28 3.94 19.20
C PRO A 96 30.93 4.57 17.98
N THR A 97 31.21 5.87 18.05
CA THR A 97 31.94 6.59 17.04
C THR A 97 33.30 5.91 16.93
N TYR A 98 33.61 5.32 15.77
CA TYR A 98 34.98 4.88 15.53
C TYR A 98 35.84 6.14 15.54
N ALA A 99 36.71 6.28 16.54
CA ALA A 99 37.71 7.34 16.54
C ALA A 99 38.60 7.15 15.29
N PRO A 100 38.99 8.23 14.60
CA PRO A 100 39.90 8.13 13.45
C PRO A 100 41.24 7.49 13.83
#